data_AF-A0A1N7IYJ5-F1
#
_entry.id   AF-A0A1N7IYJ5-F1
#
_cell.length_a   1.000
_cell.length_b   1.000
_cell.length_c   1.000
_cell.angle_alpha   90.00
_cell.angle_beta   90.00
_cell.angle_gamma   90.00
#
_symmetry.space_group_name_H-M   'P 1'
#
loop_
_entity.id
_entity.type
_entity.pdbx_description
1 polymer ?
#
loop_
_entity_poly.entity_id
_entity_poly.type
_entity_poly.pdbx_seq_one_letter_code
_entity_poly.pdbx_strand_id
1 'polypeptide(L)'
;MSIKPEAIKKEFEHLFEKLETERDEVIVKTHLASMEAKEELIEAERKWQTLKAKAAHIAAGSKEVTEAFIEQTKSEVKELQESYIRLGPYLSEKASFVQDELGVLYGKLKTERDGIIVKLHLASMEAKEEFVEAEKKWDLLKTKISDIADDTQETSEELIAKTTMITEELKESYARIIQRLSK
;
A
#
# COMPACT_ATOMS: atom_id res chain seq x y z
N MET A 1 2.86 -3.43 47.15
CA MET A 1 2.67 -2.17 46.40
C MET A 1 1.48 -2.38 45.49
N SER A 2 0.33 -1.77 45.79
CA SER A 2 -0.86 -1.94 44.95
C SER A 2 -0.66 -1.20 43.63
N ILE A 3 -0.61 -1.94 42.52
CA ILE A 3 -0.59 -1.34 41.20
C ILE A 3 -1.95 -0.66 41.01
N LYS A 4 -1.94 0.65 40.74
CA LYS A 4 -3.18 1.41 40.54
C LYS A 4 -3.81 0.93 39.23
N PRO A 5 -5.06 0.43 39.23
CA PRO A 5 -5.72 -0.07 38.02
C PRO A 5 -5.72 0.94 36.86
N GLU A 6 -5.80 2.23 37.20
CA GLU A 6 -5.74 3.34 36.26
C GLU A 6 -4.40 3.46 35.51
N ALA A 7 -3.29 3.11 36.17
CA ALA A 7 -1.96 3.16 35.55
C ALA A 7 -1.77 2.02 34.54
N ILE A 8 -2.23 0.80 34.89
CA ILE A 8 -2.21 -0.35 33.98
C ILE A 8 -3.07 -0.09 32.75
N LYS A 9 -4.25 0.48 32.95
CA LYS A 9 -5.17 0.84 31.86
C LYS A 9 -4.51 1.81 30.88
N LYS A 10 -3.90 2.88 31.39
CA LYS A 10 -3.25 3.90 30.57
C LYS A 10 -2.02 3.37 29.83
N GLU A 11 -1.22 2.50 30.45
CA GLU A 11 -0.11 1.83 29.79
C GLU A 11 -0.58 0.90 28.67
N PHE A 12 -1.68 0.18 28.90
CA PHE A 12 -2.27 -0.70 27.90
C PHE A 12 -2.87 0.06 26.72
N GLU A 13 -3.57 1.17 26.97
CA GLU A 13 -4.10 2.07 25.93
C GLU A 13 -2.98 2.58 25.01
N HIS A 14 -1.87 3.06 25.59
CA HIS A 14 -0.73 3.56 24.82
C HIS A 14 -0.03 2.48 23.97
N LEU A 15 0.08 1.26 24.48
CA LEU A 15 0.62 0.14 23.72
C LEU A 15 -0.31 -0.26 22.57
N PHE A 16 -1.62 -0.19 22.79
CA PHE A 16 -2.63 -0.53 21.80
C PHE A 16 -2.66 0.49 20.65
N GLU A 17 -2.59 1.78 20.94
CA GLU A 17 -2.52 2.85 19.92
C GLU A 17 -1.27 2.72 19.02
N LYS A 18 -0.12 2.38 19.60
CA LYS A 18 1.10 2.12 18.83
C LYS A 18 0.95 0.92 17.91
N LEU A 19 0.39 -0.18 18.44
CA LEU A 19 0.18 -1.39 17.66
C LEU A 19 -0.85 -1.19 16.53
N GLU A 20 -1.87 -0.35 16.75
CA GLU A 20 -2.83 0.05 15.72
C GLU A 20 -2.15 0.84 14.59
N THR A 21 -1.24 1.74 14.95
CA THR A 21 -0.45 2.51 13.97
C THR A 21 0.46 1.59 13.14
N GLU A 22 1.18 0.67 13.79
CA GLU A 22 2.05 -0.31 13.11
C GLU A 22 1.24 -1.25 12.20
N ARG A 23 0.07 -1.70 12.65
CA ARG A 23 -0.86 -2.50 11.85
C ARG A 23 -1.31 -1.76 10.60
N ASP A 24 -1.75 -0.51 10.73
CA ASP A 24 -2.27 0.26 9.59
C ASP A 24 -1.18 0.48 8.53
N GLU A 25 0.07 0.67 8.95
CA GLU A 25 1.23 0.73 8.06
C GLU A 25 1.48 -0.60 7.33
N VAL A 26 1.35 -1.74 8.03
CA VAL A 26 1.51 -3.08 7.44
C VAL A 26 0.37 -3.39 6.46
N ILE A 27 -0.90 -3.11 6.80
CA ILE A 27 -2.06 -3.34 5.93
C ILE A 27 -1.91 -2.59 4.61
N VAL A 28 -1.47 -1.34 4.65
CA VAL A 28 -1.26 -0.52 3.45
C VAL A 28 -0.17 -1.14 2.57
N LYS A 29 0.91 -1.66 3.16
CA LYS A 29 2.03 -2.25 2.41
C LYS A 29 1.74 -3.66 1.88
N THR A 30 0.95 -4.48 2.57
CA THR A 30 0.63 -5.85 2.13
C THR A 30 -0.44 -5.92 1.04
N HIS A 31 -1.22 -4.84 0.85
CA HIS A 31 -2.14 -4.74 -0.30
C HIS A 31 -1.40 -4.84 -1.66
N LEU A 32 -0.06 -4.73 -1.62
CA LEU A 32 0.85 -4.71 -2.76
C LEU A 32 1.97 -5.80 -2.63
N ALA A 33 1.75 -6.86 -1.85
CA ALA A 33 2.80 -7.86 -1.54
C ALA A 33 2.38 -9.33 -1.81
N SER A 34 3.39 -10.22 -1.84
CA SER A 34 3.27 -11.65 -2.19
C SER A 34 2.13 -12.41 -1.47
N MET A 35 1.65 -13.48 -2.10
CA MET A 35 0.60 -14.35 -1.51
C MET A 35 0.97 -14.89 -0.12
N GLU A 36 2.24 -15.23 0.12
CA GLU A 36 2.73 -15.67 1.44
C GLU A 36 2.66 -14.54 2.48
N ALA A 37 3.03 -13.31 2.10
CA ALA A 37 2.90 -12.14 2.98
C ALA A 37 1.42 -11.79 3.25
N LYS A 38 0.54 -12.03 2.28
CA LYS A 38 -0.92 -11.90 2.43
C LYS A 38 -1.50 -12.97 3.36
N GLU A 39 -1.05 -14.23 3.28
CA GLU A 39 -1.48 -15.30 4.19
C GLU A 39 -1.02 -15.05 5.63
N GLU A 40 0.24 -14.66 5.82
CA GLU A 40 0.75 -14.28 7.15
C GLU A 40 0.05 -13.04 7.71
N LEU A 41 -0.31 -12.06 6.87
CA LEU A 41 -1.13 -10.92 7.29
C LEU A 41 -2.55 -11.33 7.68
N ILE A 42 -3.19 -12.24 6.93
CA ILE A 42 -4.54 -12.72 7.27
C ILE A 42 -4.54 -13.39 8.65
N GLU A 43 -3.49 -14.13 8.98
CA GLU A 43 -3.34 -14.72 10.32
C GLU A 43 -3.10 -13.65 11.40
N ALA A 44 -2.25 -12.66 11.12
CA ALA A 44 -2.01 -11.53 12.01
C ALA A 44 -3.29 -10.71 12.26
N GLU A 45 -4.11 -10.49 11.24
CA GLU A 45 -5.39 -9.77 11.36
C GLU A 45 -6.43 -10.55 12.19
N ARG A 46 -6.45 -11.89 12.10
CA ARG A 46 -7.30 -12.71 12.99
C ARG A 46 -6.88 -12.60 14.45
N LYS A 47 -5.56 -12.59 14.71
CA LYS A 47 -4.98 -12.36 16.04
C LYS A 47 -5.32 -10.95 16.54
N TRP A 48 -5.26 -9.94 15.68
CA TRP A 48 -5.67 -8.56 15.99
C TRP A 48 -7.14 -8.46 16.42
N GLN A 49 -8.09 -9.09 15.71
CA GLN A 49 -9.50 -9.06 16.10
C GLN A 49 -9.73 -9.69 17.48
N THR A 50 -9.04 -10.80 17.76
CA THR A 50 -9.08 -11.47 19.07
C THR A 50 -8.53 -10.56 20.16
N LEU A 51 -7.40 -9.91 19.89
CA LEU A 51 -6.75 -8.99 20.82
C LEU A 51 -7.61 -7.75 21.09
N LYS A 52 -8.26 -7.20 20.06
CA LYS A 52 -9.18 -6.07 20.16
C LYS A 52 -10.39 -6.37 21.06
N ALA A 53 -10.95 -7.58 20.96
CA ALA A 53 -12.03 -8.02 21.84
C ALA A 53 -11.57 -8.14 23.31
N LYS A 54 -10.38 -8.68 23.55
CA LYS A 54 -9.79 -8.78 24.89
C LYS A 54 -9.45 -7.39 25.46
N ALA A 55 -8.91 -6.50 24.64
CA ALA A 55 -8.63 -5.11 25.00
C ALA A 55 -9.90 -4.35 25.41
N ALA A 56 -11.00 -4.51 24.67
CA ALA A 56 -12.29 -3.93 25.04
C ALA A 56 -12.81 -4.47 26.38
N HIS A 57 -12.57 -5.74 26.68
CA HIS A 57 -12.92 -6.35 27.97
C HIS A 57 -12.10 -5.79 29.13
N ILE A 58 -10.81 -5.50 28.92
CA ILE A 58 -9.94 -4.82 29.89
C ILE A 58 -10.39 -3.37 30.10
N ALA A 59 -10.67 -2.64 29.01
CA ALA A 59 -11.09 -1.25 29.04
C ALA A 59 -12.44 -1.04 29.73
N ALA A 60 -13.34 -2.02 29.62
CA ALA A 60 -14.63 -2.04 30.31
C ALA A 60 -14.51 -2.20 31.84
N GLY A 61 -13.33 -2.52 32.38
CA GLY A 61 -13.11 -2.63 33.82
C GLY A 61 -13.91 -3.74 34.49
N SER A 62 -14.19 -4.84 33.77
CA SER A 62 -14.93 -5.98 34.30
C SER A 62 -14.22 -6.61 35.51
N LYS A 63 -14.99 -7.01 36.53
CA LYS A 63 -14.47 -7.70 37.73
C LYS A 63 -13.84 -9.06 37.43
N GLU A 64 -14.07 -9.60 36.23
CA GLU A 64 -13.54 -10.90 35.78
C GLU A 64 -12.16 -10.80 35.12
N VAL A 65 -11.63 -9.57 34.93
CA VAL A 65 -10.27 -9.37 34.42
C VAL A 65 -9.26 -9.71 35.52
N THR A 66 -8.61 -10.86 35.38
CA THR A 66 -7.56 -11.32 36.30
C THR A 66 -6.18 -10.86 35.85
N GLU A 67 -5.22 -10.86 36.78
CA GLU A 67 -3.83 -10.54 36.46
C GLU A 67 -3.22 -11.52 35.44
N ALA A 68 -3.60 -12.80 35.49
CA ALA A 68 -3.22 -13.81 34.50
C ALA A 68 -3.77 -13.50 33.10
N PHE A 69 -5.00 -12.97 33.02
CA PHE A 69 -5.59 -12.53 31.75
C PHE A 69 -4.85 -11.32 31.16
N ILE A 70 -4.39 -10.40 32.00
CA ILE A 70 -3.59 -9.24 31.59
C ILE A 70 -2.22 -9.68 31.06
N GLU A 71 -1.53 -10.57 31.77
CA GLU A 71 -0.22 -11.08 31.32
C GLU A 71 -0.33 -11.89 30.03
N GLN A 72 -1.37 -12.72 29.88
CA GLN A 72 -1.65 -13.42 28.63
C GLN A 72 -1.92 -12.43 27.48
N THR A 73 -2.69 -11.37 27.74
CA THR A 73 -2.98 -10.37 26.71
C THR A 73 -1.71 -9.62 26.30
N LYS A 74 -0.79 -9.33 27.25
CA LYS A 74 0.50 -8.70 26.97
C LYS A 74 1.43 -9.61 26.15
N SER A 75 1.47 -10.91 26.41
CA SER A 75 2.27 -11.84 25.59
C SER A 75 1.73 -11.90 24.16
N GLU A 76 0.41 -11.93 23.99
CA GLU A 76 -0.23 -11.92 22.67
C GLU A 76 0.00 -10.59 21.91
N VAL A 77 0.02 -9.45 22.61
CA VAL A 77 0.46 -8.14 22.04
C VAL A 77 1.88 -8.25 21.46
N LYS A 78 2.80 -8.82 22.25
CA LYS A 78 4.21 -8.94 21.85
C LYS A 78 4.40 -9.88 20.67
N GLU A 79 3.72 -11.03 20.67
CA GLU A 79 3.75 -11.98 19.55
C GLU A 79 3.19 -11.37 18.26
N LEU A 80 2.11 -10.58 18.35
CA LEU A 80 1.54 -9.89 17.21
C LEU A 80 2.49 -8.79 16.70
N GLN A 81 3.13 -8.04 17.59
CA GLN A 81 4.16 -7.06 17.24
C GLN A 81 5.35 -7.70 16.52
N GLU A 82 5.85 -8.84 17.01
CA GLU A 82 6.92 -9.59 16.35
C GLU A 82 6.50 -10.13 14.97
N SER A 83 5.21 -10.47 14.80
CA SER A 83 4.63 -10.83 13.50
C SER A 83 4.70 -9.67 12.50
N TYR A 84 4.34 -8.46 12.92
CA TYR A 84 4.42 -7.28 12.06
C TYR A 84 5.88 -6.89 11.74
N ILE A 85 6.80 -7.04 12.70
CA ILE A 85 8.24 -6.82 12.45
C ILE A 85 8.78 -7.81 11.41
N ARG A 86 8.37 -9.09 11.47
CA ARG A 86 8.77 -10.11 10.48
C ARG A 86 8.25 -9.82 9.07
N LEU A 87 7.08 -9.21 8.95
CA LEU A 87 6.53 -8.81 7.66
C LEU A 87 7.32 -7.63 7.03
N GLY A 88 7.95 -6.78 7.85
CA GLY A 88 8.68 -5.59 7.39
C GLY A 88 9.72 -5.82 6.28
N PRO A 89 10.66 -6.78 6.42
CA PRO A 89 11.67 -7.08 5.40
C PRO A 89 11.11 -7.64 4.07
N TYR A 90 10.06 -8.47 4.12
CA TYR A 90 9.44 -9.06 2.93
C TYR A 90 8.71 -8.02 2.07
N LEU A 91 8.38 -6.88 2.66
CA LEU A 91 7.74 -5.75 1.98
C LEU A 91 8.76 -4.79 1.32
N SER A 92 10.07 -5.02 1.45
CA SER A 92 11.07 -3.96 1.24
C SER A 92 12.03 -4.09 0.05
N GLU A 93 12.61 -5.25 -0.31
CA GLU A 93 13.98 -5.12 -0.88
C GLU A 93 14.17 -5.22 -2.40
N LYS A 94 13.22 -5.70 -3.22
CA LYS A 94 13.44 -5.71 -4.69
C LYS A 94 12.23 -5.48 -5.59
N ALA A 95 11.04 -5.91 -5.19
CA ALA A 95 9.83 -5.73 -6.00
C ALA A 95 9.18 -4.35 -5.78
N SER A 96 9.16 -3.87 -4.53
CA SER A 96 8.53 -2.60 -4.16
C SER A 96 9.26 -1.39 -4.73
N PHE A 97 10.60 -1.35 -4.78
CA PHE A 97 11.30 -0.20 -5.36
C PHE A 97 10.92 0.06 -6.83
N VAL A 98 10.83 -1.00 -7.63
CA VAL A 98 10.45 -0.92 -9.06
C VAL A 98 8.96 -0.62 -9.23
N GLN A 99 8.09 -1.25 -8.42
CA GLN A 99 6.65 -0.98 -8.42
C GLN A 99 6.34 0.45 -7.95
N ASP A 100 7.03 0.96 -6.93
CA ASP A 100 6.88 2.30 -6.38
C ASP A 100 7.36 3.36 -7.37
N GLU A 101 8.50 3.14 -8.04
CA GLU A 101 9.00 4.06 -9.07
C GLU A 101 8.06 4.11 -10.28
N LEU A 102 7.60 2.95 -10.78
CA LEU A 102 6.62 2.88 -11.86
C LEU A 102 5.27 3.47 -11.44
N GLY A 103 4.84 3.27 -10.20
CA GLY A 103 3.62 3.85 -9.63
C GLY A 103 3.67 5.37 -9.58
N VAL A 104 4.79 5.95 -9.13
CA VAL A 104 5.01 7.41 -9.12
C VAL A 104 5.01 7.97 -10.55
N LEU A 105 5.68 7.32 -11.49
CA LEU A 105 5.71 7.74 -12.90
C LEU A 105 4.33 7.66 -13.54
N TYR A 106 3.59 6.58 -13.29
CA TYR A 106 2.21 6.41 -13.75
C TYR A 106 1.28 7.51 -13.21
N GLY A 107 1.41 7.87 -11.93
CA GLY A 107 0.64 8.97 -11.32
C GLY A 107 0.92 10.33 -11.97
N LYS A 108 2.19 10.62 -12.29
CA LYS A 108 2.57 11.83 -13.02
C LYS A 108 1.98 11.84 -14.44
N LEU A 109 2.15 10.75 -15.18
CA LEU A 109 1.60 10.61 -16.53
C LEU A 109 0.07 10.72 -16.55
N LYS A 110 -0.62 10.18 -15.55
CA LYS A 110 -2.07 10.35 -15.38
C LYS A 110 -2.45 11.81 -15.24
N THR A 111 -1.72 12.54 -14.41
CA THR A 111 -2.00 13.97 -14.17
C THR A 111 -1.79 14.79 -15.44
N GLU A 112 -0.72 14.50 -16.18
CA GLU A 112 -0.46 15.12 -17.49
C GLU A 112 -1.56 14.78 -18.50
N ARG A 113 -1.94 13.50 -18.62
CA ARG A 113 -3.05 13.01 -19.44
C ARG A 113 -4.36 13.73 -19.14
N ASP A 114 -4.75 13.79 -17.86
CA ASP A 114 -5.99 14.42 -17.45
C ASP A 114 -5.97 15.93 -17.79
N GLY A 115 -4.83 16.59 -17.63
CA GLY A 115 -4.62 17.97 -18.09
C GLY A 115 -4.72 18.15 -19.61
N ILE A 116 -4.22 17.20 -20.40
CA ILE A 116 -4.36 17.18 -21.86
C ILE A 116 -5.84 17.02 -22.25
N ILE A 117 -6.56 16.06 -21.65
CA ILE A 117 -7.97 15.78 -21.95
C ILE A 117 -8.83 17.04 -21.81
N VAL A 118 -8.63 17.80 -20.74
CA VAL A 118 -9.38 19.05 -20.50
C VAL A 118 -9.17 20.06 -21.64
N LYS A 119 -7.95 20.14 -22.20
CA LYS A 119 -7.61 21.09 -23.27
C LYS A 119 -7.81 20.52 -24.68
N LEU A 120 -8.03 19.21 -24.81
CA LEU A 120 -8.01 18.48 -26.08
C LEU A 120 -9.07 18.98 -27.06
N HIS A 121 -10.23 19.43 -26.58
CA HIS A 121 -11.30 19.94 -27.43
C HIS A 121 -10.87 21.18 -28.25
N LEU A 122 -9.95 21.98 -27.71
CA LEU A 122 -9.37 23.17 -28.35
C LEU A 122 -8.15 22.85 -29.24
N ALA A 123 -7.70 21.60 -29.25
CA ALA A 123 -6.48 21.20 -29.92
C ALA A 123 -6.65 21.06 -31.45
N SER A 124 -5.53 21.21 -32.17
CA SER A 124 -5.45 20.88 -33.60
C SER A 124 -5.75 19.38 -33.85
N MET A 125 -6.12 19.03 -35.09
CA MET A 125 -6.31 17.62 -35.46
C MET A 125 -5.05 16.79 -35.23
N GLU A 126 -3.87 17.31 -35.57
CA GLU A 126 -2.59 16.62 -35.36
C GLU A 126 -2.32 16.30 -33.89
N ALA A 127 -2.67 17.22 -32.97
CA ALA A 127 -2.55 16.98 -31.53
C ALA A 127 -3.58 15.96 -31.02
N LYS A 128 -4.78 15.95 -31.60
CA LYS A 128 -5.83 14.96 -31.29
C LYS A 128 -5.44 13.56 -31.76
N GLU A 129 -4.89 13.44 -32.96
CA GLU A 129 -4.40 12.17 -33.51
C GLU A 129 -3.22 11.63 -32.69
N GLU A 130 -2.25 12.49 -32.34
CA GLU A 130 -1.14 12.09 -31.48
C GLU A 130 -1.62 11.65 -30.10
N PHE A 131 -2.63 12.33 -29.53
CA PHE A 131 -3.23 11.92 -28.27
C PHE A 131 -3.91 10.55 -28.36
N VAL A 132 -4.65 10.26 -29.44
CA VAL A 132 -5.28 8.94 -29.64
C VAL A 132 -4.24 7.83 -29.70
N GLU A 133 -3.11 8.05 -30.38
CA GLU A 133 -2.01 7.07 -30.40
C GLU A 133 -1.34 6.92 -29.03
N ALA A 134 -1.21 8.00 -28.26
CA ALA A 134 -0.72 7.95 -26.89
C ALA A 134 -1.67 7.18 -25.97
N GLU A 135 -3.00 7.29 -26.13
CA GLU A 135 -3.96 6.56 -25.31
C GLU A 135 -3.89 5.03 -25.50
N LYS A 136 -3.57 4.55 -26.71
CA LYS A 136 -3.33 3.11 -26.91
C LYS A 136 -2.15 2.60 -26.08
N LYS A 137 -1.10 3.42 -25.95
CA LYS A 137 0.07 3.11 -25.13
C LYS A 137 -0.24 3.24 -23.64
N TRP A 138 -1.12 4.17 -23.25
CA TRP A 138 -1.60 4.31 -21.88
C TRP A 138 -2.36 3.07 -21.42
N ASP A 139 -3.23 2.51 -22.27
CA ASP A 139 -3.96 1.27 -21.97
C ASP A 139 -3.00 0.07 -21.82
N LEU A 140 -1.97 0.01 -22.67
CA LEU A 140 -0.93 -1.01 -22.56
C LEU A 140 -0.10 -0.86 -21.28
N LEU A 141 0.27 0.38 -20.93
CA LEU A 141 0.99 0.70 -19.69
C LEU A 141 0.19 0.27 -18.46
N LYS A 142 -1.11 0.60 -18.43
CA LYS A 142 -2.02 0.23 -17.35
C LYS A 142 -2.08 -1.28 -17.15
N THR A 143 -2.17 -2.04 -18.25
CA THR A 143 -2.19 -3.50 -18.21
C THR A 143 -0.88 -4.03 -17.64
N LYS A 144 0.27 -3.55 -18.13
CA LYS A 144 1.57 -4.02 -17.68
C LYS A 144 1.92 -3.66 -16.23
N ILE A 145 1.52 -2.48 -15.77
CA ILE A 145 1.65 -2.11 -14.36
C ILE A 145 0.77 -3.01 -13.50
N SER A 146 -0.42 -3.38 -13.99
CA SER A 146 -1.26 -4.37 -13.32
C SER A 146 -0.62 -5.74 -13.27
N ASP A 147 0.02 -6.19 -14.36
CA ASP A 147 0.74 -7.47 -14.41
C ASP A 147 1.96 -7.49 -13.48
N ILE A 148 2.67 -6.36 -13.34
CA ILE A 148 3.81 -6.21 -12.42
C ILE A 148 3.34 -6.13 -10.96
N ALA A 149 2.19 -5.52 -10.69
CA ALA A 149 1.59 -5.42 -9.36
C ALA A 149 0.84 -6.68 -8.93
N ASP A 150 0.59 -7.60 -9.87
CA ASP A 150 -0.03 -8.90 -9.61
C ASP A 150 1.04 -9.86 -9.10
N ASP A 151 1.14 -10.01 -7.77
CA ASP A 151 2.11 -10.88 -7.12
C ASP A 151 1.92 -12.38 -7.42
N THR A 152 0.89 -12.76 -8.18
CA THR A 152 0.68 -14.13 -8.68
C THR A 152 1.42 -14.40 -9.99
N GLN A 153 1.91 -13.34 -10.66
CA GLN A 153 2.71 -13.42 -11.87
C GLN A 153 4.20 -13.24 -11.56
N GLU A 154 5.05 -14.04 -12.21
CA GLU A 154 6.48 -13.85 -12.14
C GLU A 154 6.85 -12.56 -12.87
N THR A 155 7.13 -11.50 -12.10
CA THR A 155 7.65 -10.25 -12.64
C THR A 155 9.03 -10.50 -13.26
N SER A 156 9.10 -10.57 -14.58
CA SER A 156 10.37 -10.73 -15.30
C SER A 156 11.06 -9.39 -15.56
N GLU A 157 12.40 -9.41 -15.65
CA GLU A 157 13.19 -8.23 -16.05
C GLU A 157 12.75 -7.70 -17.43
N GLU A 158 12.30 -8.59 -18.33
CA GLU A 158 11.75 -8.24 -19.64
C GLU A 158 10.41 -7.48 -19.51
N LEU A 159 9.54 -7.86 -18.57
CA LEU A 159 8.28 -7.18 -18.32
C LEU A 159 8.52 -5.77 -17.75
N ILE A 160 9.46 -5.64 -16.81
CA ILE A 160 9.89 -4.35 -16.27
C ILE A 160 10.45 -3.47 -17.39
N ALA A 161 11.40 -3.98 -18.18
CA ALA A 161 12.03 -3.22 -19.27
C ALA A 161 11.00 -2.73 -20.31
N LYS A 162 10.04 -3.57 -20.70
CA LYS A 162 8.95 -3.18 -21.61
C LYS A 162 8.07 -2.09 -21.00
N THR A 163 7.78 -2.18 -19.71
CA THR A 163 6.93 -1.20 -19.00
C THR A 163 7.63 0.15 -18.89
N THR A 164 8.93 0.15 -18.57
CA THR A 164 9.75 1.36 -18.57
C THR A 164 9.82 2.01 -19.94
N MET A 165 10.05 1.23 -21.00
CA MET A 165 10.08 1.75 -22.37
C MET A 165 8.75 2.42 -22.77
N ILE A 166 7.62 1.78 -22.47
CA ILE A 166 6.29 2.37 -22.75
C ILE A 166 6.09 3.65 -21.94
N THR A 167 6.52 3.67 -20.68
CA THR A 167 6.44 4.84 -19.80
C THR A 167 7.21 6.03 -20.39
N GLU A 168 8.43 5.81 -20.88
CA GLU A 168 9.23 6.87 -21.52
C GLU A 168 8.60 7.37 -22.82
N GLU A 169 8.15 6.45 -23.69
CA GLU A 169 7.47 6.83 -24.93
C GLU A 169 6.20 7.65 -24.67
N LEU A 170 5.47 7.32 -23.60
CA LEU A 170 4.26 8.04 -23.20
C LEU A 170 4.59 9.45 -22.73
N LYS A 171 5.61 9.57 -21.88
CA LYS A 171 6.11 10.85 -21.35
C LYS A 171 6.51 11.79 -22.47
N GLU A 172 7.26 11.30 -23.45
CA GLU A 172 7.65 12.11 -24.61
C GLU A 172 6.43 12.55 -25.43
N SER A 173 5.46 11.65 -25.62
CA SER A 173 4.25 11.94 -26.40
C SER A 173 3.38 12.99 -25.71
N TYR A 174 3.15 12.85 -24.40
CA TYR A 174 2.42 13.85 -23.62
C TYR A 174 3.17 15.19 -23.56
N ALA A 175 4.49 15.20 -23.44
CA ALA A 175 5.28 16.43 -23.48
C ALA A 175 5.10 17.18 -24.82
N ARG A 176 5.15 16.48 -25.97
CA ARG A 176 4.91 17.08 -27.29
C ARG A 176 3.48 17.60 -27.44
N ILE A 177 2.50 16.85 -26.97
CA ILE A 177 1.09 17.29 -26.99
C ILE A 177 0.92 18.55 -26.13
N ILE A 178 1.41 18.56 -24.89
CA ILE A 178 1.34 19.72 -23.99
C ILE A 178 2.00 20.96 -24.63
N GLN A 179 3.16 20.78 -25.27
CA GLN A 179 3.85 21.87 -25.98
C GLN A 179 2.99 22.44 -27.12
N ARG A 180 2.28 21.59 -27.85
CA ARG A 180 1.35 22.01 -28.91
C ARG A 180 0.10 22.70 -28.36
N LEU A 181 -0.39 22.29 -27.19
CA LEU A 181 -1.55 22.89 -26.52
C LEU A 181 -1.25 24.22 -25.81
N SER A 182 0.04 24.54 -25.61
CA SER A 182 0.48 25.76 -24.93
C SER A 182 0.90 26.86 -25.89
N LYS A 183 0.84 26.61 -27.21
CA LYS A 183 1.01 27.61 -28.26
C LYS A 183 -0.33 28.22 -28.63
#